data_AF-A0A2S1FJ20-F1
#
_entry.id   AF-A0A2S1FJ20-F1
#
_cell.length_a   1.000
_cell.length_b   1.000
_cell.length_c   1.000
_cell.angle_alpha   90.00
_cell.angle_beta   90.00
_cell.angle_gamma   90.00
#
_symmetry.space_group_name_H-M   'P 1'
#
loop_
_entity.id
_entity.type
_entity.pdbx_description
1 polymer ?
#
loop_
_entity_poly.entity_id
_entity_poly.type
_entity_poly.pdbx_seq_one_letter_code
_entity_poly.pdbx_strand_id
1 'polypeptide(L)'
;MKIIELPVYKAGEVIEAWRIFYWHVGIVSERWVDGEQVILSCSCQQNMVVEERMSKFSLGFPVQRKDIPCTLNTEEVLARARSKLGHAYDIFRWNCEHFVYYSLGLEPKSPQLALAALTVISWIATAK
;
A
#
# COMPACT_ATOMS: atom_id res chain seq x y z
N MET A 1 21.36 -16.32 -10.81
CA MET A 1 20.46 -15.23 -10.40
C MET A 1 19.06 -15.62 -10.84
N LYS A 2 18.16 -15.97 -9.91
CA LYS A 2 16.78 -16.31 -10.28
C LYS A 2 16.13 -15.01 -10.75
N ILE A 3 15.78 -14.92 -12.03
CA ILE A 3 14.90 -13.85 -12.51
C ILE A 3 13.56 -14.17 -11.86
N ILE A 4 13.22 -13.43 -10.81
CA ILE A 4 11.89 -13.49 -10.23
C ILE A 4 11.06 -12.60 -11.14
N GLU A 5 10.36 -13.19 -12.10
CA GLU A 5 9.36 -12.46 -12.87
C GLU A 5 8.34 -11.90 -11.87
N LEU A 6 8.21 -10.56 -11.84
CA LEU A 6 7.24 -9.91 -10.99
C LEU A 6 5.84 -10.19 -11.57
N PRO A 7 4.88 -10.64 -10.74
CA PRO A 7 3.52 -10.88 -11.21
C PRO A 7 2.90 -9.60 -11.78
N VAL A 8 2.10 -9.77 -12.83
CA VAL A 8 1.36 -8.68 -13.47
C VAL A 8 -0.06 -8.62 -12.91
N TYR A 9 -0.46 -7.43 -12.46
CA TYR A 9 -1.77 -7.15 -11.88
C TYR A 9 -2.60 -6.24 -12.77
N LYS A 10 -3.90 -6.13 -12.51
CA LYS A 10 -4.75 -5.18 -13.23
C LYS A 10 -4.66 -3.80 -12.60
N ALA A 11 -4.81 -2.75 -13.42
CA ALA A 11 -4.90 -1.39 -12.93
C ALA A 11 -6.09 -1.24 -11.95
N GLY A 12 -5.88 -0.49 -10.87
CA GLY A 12 -6.81 -0.31 -9.76
C GLY A 12 -6.75 -1.42 -8.70
N GLU A 13 -6.03 -2.53 -8.93
CA GLU A 13 -5.88 -3.57 -7.92
C GLU A 13 -4.99 -3.09 -6.77
N VAL A 14 -5.40 -3.45 -5.55
CA VAL A 14 -4.58 -3.26 -4.36
C VAL A 14 -3.63 -4.44 -4.22
N ILE A 15 -2.35 -4.12 -4.03
CA ILE A 15 -1.31 -5.10 -3.77
C ILE A 15 -0.61 -4.78 -2.46
N GLU A 16 0.02 -5.80 -1.89
CA GLU A 16 0.87 -5.65 -0.72
C GLU A 16 2.18 -6.42 -0.89
N ALA A 17 3.24 -5.84 -0.35
CA ALA A 17 4.56 -6.45 -0.28
C ALA A 17 5.02 -6.45 1.18
N TRP A 18 5.62 -7.56 1.61
CA TRP A 18 6.19 -7.62 2.95
C TRP A 18 7.38 -6.66 3.04
N ARG A 19 7.34 -5.78 4.04
CA ARG A 19 8.47 -4.99 4.52
C ARG A 19 8.88 -5.50 5.88
N ILE A 20 10.11 -5.22 6.27
CA ILE A 20 10.62 -5.58 7.59
C ILE A 20 9.65 -4.97 8.65
N PHE A 21 8.85 -5.84 9.28
CA PHE A 21 7.82 -5.58 10.29
C PHE A 21 6.41 -5.11 9.86
N TYR A 22 6.12 -4.90 8.57
CA TYR A 22 4.78 -4.48 8.14
C TYR A 22 4.49 -4.79 6.67
N TRP A 23 3.21 -4.78 6.27
CA TRP A 23 2.81 -4.89 4.87
C TRP A 23 2.71 -3.51 4.25
N HIS A 24 3.54 -3.24 3.24
CA HIS A 24 3.42 -2.03 2.43
C HIS A 24 2.37 -2.24 1.37
N VAL A 25 1.33 -1.41 1.38
CA VAL A 25 0.19 -1.51 0.47
C VAL A 25 0.23 -0.40 -0.58
N GLY A 26 -0.24 -0.70 -1.79
CA GLY A 26 -0.29 0.24 -2.90
C GLY A 26 -1.33 -0.16 -3.93
N ILE A 27 -1.56 0.74 -4.90
CA ILE A 27 -2.53 0.55 -5.98
C ILE A 27 -1.78 0.50 -7.30
N VAL A 28 -2.06 -0.53 -8.08
CA VAL A 28 -1.47 -0.73 -9.41
C VAL A 28 -2.05 0.31 -10.35
N SER A 29 -1.20 1.11 -11.00
CA SER A 29 -1.64 2.03 -12.05
C SER A 29 -1.69 1.34 -13.42
N GLU A 30 -2.25 2.03 -14.40
CA GLU A 30 -2.22 1.68 -15.82
C GLU A 30 -0.84 1.91 -16.46
N ARG A 31 0.07 2.63 -15.78
CA ARG A 31 1.36 3.03 -16.33
C ARG A 31 2.42 1.94 -16.17
N TRP A 32 3.31 1.89 -17.14
CA TRP A 32 4.51 1.06 -17.15
C TRP A 32 5.75 1.91 -17.35
N VAL A 33 6.84 1.58 -16.66
CA VAL A 33 8.15 2.24 -16.79
C VAL A 33 9.22 1.16 -16.77
N ASP A 34 10.10 1.16 -17.77
CA ASP A 34 11.18 0.17 -17.94
C ASP A 34 10.69 -1.29 -17.94
N GLY A 35 9.48 -1.54 -18.44
CA GLY A 35 8.87 -2.88 -18.44
C GLY A 35 8.29 -3.30 -17.09
N GLU A 36 8.20 -2.41 -16.10
CA GLU A 36 7.58 -2.66 -14.81
C GLU A 36 6.29 -1.87 -14.61
N GLN A 37 5.32 -2.45 -13.90
CA GLN A 37 4.13 -1.72 -13.48
C GLN A 37 4.48 -0.63 -12.48
N VAL A 38 3.80 0.51 -12.61
CA VAL A 38 3.90 1.63 -11.67
C VAL A 38 2.84 1.46 -10.59
N ILE A 39 3.26 1.61 -9.34
CA ILE A 39 2.45 1.49 -8.14
C ILE A 39 2.33 2.87 -7.49
N LEU A 40 1.10 3.25 -7.17
CA LEU A 40 0.76 4.41 -6.34
C LEU A 40 0.79 3.97 -4.87
N SER A 41 1.62 4.58 -4.04
CA SER A 41 1.73 4.21 -2.63
C SER A 41 2.07 5.42 -1.74
N CYS A 42 1.62 5.41 -0.48
CA CYS A 42 2.15 6.33 0.54
C CYS A 42 3.39 5.71 1.16
N SER A 43 4.56 6.08 0.64
CA SER A 43 5.83 5.44 0.96
C SER A 43 6.48 6.07 2.18
N CYS A 44 6.71 5.27 3.22
CA CYS A 44 7.49 5.69 4.39
C CYS A 44 8.94 6.07 4.01
N GLN A 45 9.55 5.34 3.07
CA GLN A 45 10.91 5.62 2.61
C GLN A 45 11.03 6.94 1.85
N GLN A 46 9.99 7.34 1.10
CA GLN A 46 9.95 8.63 0.42
C GLN A 46 9.26 9.71 1.25
N ASN A 47 8.74 9.36 2.43
CA ASN A 47 7.96 10.20 3.33
C ASN A 47 6.76 10.91 2.67
N MET A 48 6.21 10.34 1.60
CA MET A 48 5.08 10.92 0.86
C MET A 48 4.39 9.91 -0.06
N VAL A 49 3.25 10.31 -0.62
CA VAL A 49 2.59 9.58 -1.71
C VAL A 49 3.36 9.75 -3.02
N VAL A 50 3.71 8.64 -3.65
CA VAL A 50 4.53 8.59 -4.86
C VAL A 50 3.95 7.61 -5.89
N GLU A 51 4.33 7.81 -7.15
CA GLU A 51 4.31 6.76 -8.18
C GLU A 51 5.72 6.15 -8.25
N GLU A 52 5.82 4.84 -8.06
CA GLU A 52 7.10 4.13 -8.08
C GLU A 52 7.00 2.80 -8.83
N ARG A 53 8.12 2.34 -9.41
CA ARG A 53 8.17 1.04 -10.10
C ARG A 53 7.93 -0.12 -9.12
N MET A 54 7.34 -1.21 -9.60
CA MET A 54 7.07 -2.43 -8.83
C MET A 54 8.29 -2.93 -8.05
N SER A 55 9.49 -2.93 -8.64
CA SER A 55 10.73 -3.33 -7.98
C SER A 55 11.08 -2.45 -6.77
N LYS A 56 10.83 -1.14 -6.85
CA LYS A 56 11.05 -0.19 -5.75
C LYS A 56 9.96 -0.36 -4.67
N PHE A 57 8.70 -0.52 -5.10
CA PHE A 57 7.58 -0.82 -4.22
C PHE A 57 7.74 -2.14 -3.46
N SER A 58 8.34 -3.17 -4.06
CA SER A 58 8.48 -4.50 -3.45
C SER A 58 9.83 -4.71 -2.75
N LEU A 59 10.88 -3.92 -3.08
CA LEU A 59 12.28 -4.16 -2.68
C LEU A 59 12.70 -5.64 -2.80
N GLY A 60 12.20 -6.32 -3.84
CA GLY A 60 12.51 -7.72 -4.10
C GLY A 60 11.74 -8.74 -3.24
N PHE A 61 10.83 -8.31 -2.37
CA PHE A 61 9.94 -9.21 -1.64
C PHE A 61 8.74 -9.64 -2.51
N PRO A 62 8.15 -10.83 -2.24
CA PRO A 62 6.93 -11.26 -2.91
C PRO A 62 5.81 -10.24 -2.78
N VAL A 63 5.11 -10.02 -3.88
CA VAL A 63 3.93 -9.17 -3.96
C VAL A 63 2.71 -10.06 -4.07
N GLN A 64 1.63 -9.71 -3.37
CA GLN A 64 0.35 -10.39 -3.46
C GLN A 64 -0.78 -9.40 -3.61
N ARG A 65 -1.89 -9.84 -4.21
CA ARG A 65 -3.12 -9.05 -4.22
C ARG A 65 -3.68 -8.99 -2.80
N LYS A 66 -4.17 -7.81 -2.41
CA LYS A 66 -4.93 -7.60 -1.19
C LYS A 66 -6.39 -7.33 -1.56
N ASP A 67 -7.28 -8.24 -1.22
CA ASP A 67 -8.69 -8.09 -1.52
C ASP A 67 -9.34 -7.11 -0.54
N ILE A 68 -9.73 -5.93 -1.04
CA ILE A 68 -10.51 -4.93 -0.31
C ILE A 68 -11.76 -4.62 -1.14
N PRO A 69 -12.97 -4.83 -0.60
CA PRO A 69 -14.20 -4.49 -1.31
C PRO A 69 -14.23 -3.01 -1.70
N CYS A 70 -14.48 -2.73 -2.97
CA CYS A 70 -14.57 -1.40 -3.54
C CYS A 70 -15.70 -1.36 -4.57
N THR A 71 -16.53 -0.33 -4.52
CA THR A 71 -17.61 -0.09 -5.49
C THR A 71 -17.22 0.87 -6.59
N LEU A 72 -16.11 1.60 -6.42
CA LEU A 72 -15.58 2.53 -7.41
C LEU A 72 -14.96 1.77 -8.58
N ASN A 73 -15.01 2.36 -9.77
CA ASN A 73 -14.32 1.84 -10.94
C ASN A 73 -12.81 2.18 -10.89
N THR A 74 -12.02 1.53 -11.76
CA THR A 74 -10.57 1.73 -11.82
C THR A 74 -10.17 3.19 -12.05
N GLU A 75 -10.86 3.93 -12.92
CA GLU A 75 -10.51 5.33 -13.24
C GLU A 75 -10.70 6.23 -12.02
N GLU A 76 -11.80 6.06 -11.28
CA GLU A 76 -12.07 6.80 -10.05
C GLU A 76 -11.04 6.49 -8.96
N VAL A 77 -10.69 5.21 -8.77
CA VAL A 77 -9.67 4.80 -7.79
C VAL A 77 -8.33 5.46 -8.11
N LEU A 78 -7.90 5.43 -9.37
CA LEU A 78 -6.63 5.99 -9.80
C LEU A 78 -6.62 7.53 -9.74
N ALA A 79 -7.72 8.19 -10.10
CA ALA A 79 -7.86 9.64 -9.98
C ALA A 79 -7.74 10.07 -8.51
N ARG A 80 -8.41 9.37 -7.59
CA ARG A 80 -8.31 9.63 -6.15
C ARG A 80 -6.90 9.40 -5.62
N ALA A 81 -6.27 8.28 -6.00
CA ALA A 81 -4.89 7.99 -5.62
C ALA A 81 -3.93 9.11 -6.07
N ARG A 82 -4.02 9.53 -7.35
CA ARG A 82 -3.19 10.61 -7.90
C ARG A 82 -3.44 11.97 -7.29
N SER A 83 -4.67 12.25 -6.86
CA SER A 83 -4.99 13.51 -6.16
C SER A 83 -4.20 13.71 -4.85
N LYS A 84 -3.56 12.64 -4.36
CA LYS A 84 -2.74 12.66 -3.14
C LYS A 84 -1.24 12.62 -3.39
N LEU A 85 -0.77 12.63 -4.64
CA LEU A 85 0.67 12.67 -4.92
C LEU A 85 1.35 13.82 -4.17
N GLY A 86 2.50 13.53 -3.55
CA GLY A 86 3.25 14.46 -2.71
C GLY A 86 2.69 14.68 -1.31
N HIS A 87 1.51 14.12 -0.96
CA HIS A 87 0.99 14.22 0.40
C HIS A 87 1.89 13.48 1.39
N ALA A 88 2.23 14.13 2.51
CA ALA A 88 3.20 13.62 3.47
C ALA A 88 2.73 12.32 4.14
N TYR A 89 3.69 11.42 4.38
CA TYR A 89 3.45 10.22 5.17
C TYR A 89 3.37 10.58 6.66
N ASP A 90 2.39 10.01 7.35
CA ASP A 90 2.26 10.05 8.81
C ASP A 90 1.85 8.64 9.29
N ILE A 91 2.69 8.01 10.10
CA ILE A 91 2.47 6.63 10.56
C ILE A 91 1.12 6.44 11.29
N PHE A 92 0.64 7.46 11.99
CA PHE A 92 -0.57 7.40 12.82
C PHE A 92 -1.81 7.96 12.11
N ARG A 93 -1.63 8.91 11.20
CA ARG A 93 -2.74 9.68 10.60
C ARG A 93 -2.90 9.48 9.10
N TRP A 94 -1.82 9.18 8.39
CA TRP A 94 -1.79 9.11 6.94
C TRP A 94 -0.68 8.20 6.41
N ASN A 95 -0.86 6.91 6.62
CA ASN A 95 0.06 5.87 6.16
C ASN A 95 -0.43 5.20 4.87
N CYS A 96 0.26 4.14 4.43
CA CYS A 96 -0.10 3.38 3.24
C CYS A 96 -1.54 2.82 3.27
N GLU A 97 -2.02 2.33 4.41
CA GLU A 97 -3.38 1.80 4.53
C GLU A 97 -4.44 2.90 4.45
N HIS A 98 -4.22 4.02 5.15
CA HIS A 98 -5.10 5.20 5.05
C HIS A 98 -5.22 5.68 3.60
N PHE A 99 -4.09 5.74 2.89
CA PHE A 99 -4.04 6.13 1.48
C PHE A 99 -4.83 5.17 0.58
N VAL A 100 -4.69 3.85 0.75
CA VAL A 100 -5.44 2.87 -0.04
C VAL A 100 -6.93 2.98 0.23
N TYR A 101 -7.36 3.01 1.50
CA TYR A 101 -8.78 3.14 1.85
C TYR A 101 -9.39 4.43 1.30
N TYR A 102 -8.67 5.55 1.42
CA TYR A 102 -9.07 6.81 0.80
C TYR A 102 -9.27 6.65 -0.71
N SER A 103 -8.32 6.02 -1.40
CA SER A 103 -8.37 5.85 -2.86
C SER A 103 -9.54 4.97 -3.30
N LEU A 104 -9.94 3.98 -2.48
CA LEU A 104 -11.11 3.14 -2.70
C LEU A 104 -12.44 3.80 -2.32
N GLY A 105 -12.43 5.06 -1.86
CA GLY A 105 -13.65 5.75 -1.42
C GLY A 105 -14.16 5.32 -0.04
N LEU A 106 -13.35 4.59 0.72
CA LEU A 106 -13.67 4.12 2.06
C LEU A 106 -13.17 5.10 3.12
N GLU A 107 -13.71 5.00 4.33
CA GLU A 107 -13.15 5.71 5.48
C GLU A 107 -11.69 5.27 5.71
N PRO A 108 -10.73 6.21 5.81
CA PRO A 108 -9.33 5.87 6.07
C PRO A 108 -9.18 5.07 7.37
N LYS A 109 -8.64 3.86 7.26
CA LYS A 109 -8.38 2.95 8.38
C LYS A 109 -6.99 2.34 8.23
N SER A 110 -6.34 2.03 9.35
CA SER A 110 -5.09 1.26 9.37
C SER A 110 -5.24 0.00 10.24
N PRO A 111 -5.68 -1.12 9.64
CA PRO A 111 -5.76 -2.41 10.32
C PRO A 111 -4.46 -2.84 11.00
N GLN A 112 -3.30 -2.55 10.41
CA GLN A 112 -2.00 -2.91 10.99
C GLN A 112 -1.71 -2.14 12.28
N LEU A 113 -2.02 -0.84 12.30
CA LEU A 113 -1.88 -0.03 13.51
C LEU A 113 -2.85 -0.48 14.61
N ALA A 114 -4.10 -0.84 14.23
CA ALA A 114 -5.07 -1.39 15.17
C ALA A 114 -4.60 -2.71 15.79
N LEU A 115 -4.01 -3.61 14.98
CA LEU A 115 -3.45 -4.88 15.46
C LEU A 115 -2.27 -4.66 16.41
N ALA A 116 -1.36 -3.74 16.07
CA ALA A 116 -0.21 -3.41 16.93
C ALA A 116 -0.65 -2.85 18.30
N ALA A 117 -1.72 -2.04 18.34
CA ALA A 117 -2.25 -1.53 19.61
C ALA A 117 -2.82 -2.65 20.50
N LEU A 118 -3.54 -3.61 19.91
CA LEU A 118 -4.12 -4.74 20.65
C LEU A 118 -3.05 -5.67 21.24
N THR A 119 -1.96 -5.94 20.52
CA THR A 119 -0.89 -6.82 21.02
C THR A 119 -0.13 -6.19 22.20
N VAL A 120 0.11 -4.88 22.17
CA VAL A 120 0.71 -4.14 23.29
C VAL A 120 -0.19 -4.21 24.53
N ILE A 121 -1.50 -4.02 24.38
CA ILE A 121 -2.46 -4.13 25.50
C ILE A 121 -2.44 -5.55 26.09
N SER A 122 -2.48 -6.58 25.24
CA SER A 122 -2.43 -7.98 25.71
C SER A 122 -1.15 -8.28 26.46
N TRP A 123 0.01 -7.84 25.97
CA TRP A 123 1.29 -8.02 26.64
C TRP A 123 1.32 -7.39 28.04
N ILE A 124 0.84 -6.14 28.17
CA ILE A 124 0.77 -5.46 29.47
C ILE A 124 -0.19 -6.17 30.42
N ALA A 125 -1.30 -6.74 29.91
CA ALA A 125 -2.27 -7.47 30.72
C ALA A 125 -1.74 -8.83 31.20
N THR A 126 -0.93 -9.52 30.40
CA THR A 126 -0.35 -10.84 30.75
C THR A 126 1.00 -10.76 31.45
N ALA A 127 1.71 -9.63 31.35
CA ALA A 127 2.97 -9.38 32.07
C ALA A 127 2.76 -8.85 33.50
N LYS A 128 1.53 -8.97 34.03
CA LYS A 128 1.17 -8.69 35.43
C LYS A 128 1.03 -9.98 36.22
#